data_AF-A0A0G0BU57-F1
#
_entry.id   AF-A0A0G0BU57-F1
#
_cell.length_a   1.000
_cell.length_b   1.000
_cell.length_c   1.000
_cell.angle_alpha   90.00
_cell.angle_beta   90.00
_cell.angle_gamma   90.00
#
_symmetry.space_group_name_H-M   'P 1'
#
loop_
_entity.id
_entity.type
_entity.pdbx_description
1 polymer ?
#
loop_
_entity_poly.entity_id
_entity_poly.type
_entity_poly.pdbx_seq_one_letter_code
_entity_poly.pdbx_strand_id
1 'polypeptide(L)'
;MFNLFLPLFTVSAQIQEWDQTAFGGTSCVVDGVPTLKCLEIVFGNILFMSSFFIIIVLFIMFVVGSFRYLTSFGNAERIKKAQGTLKFALIGFILFVSAFLVLTIIDTLFLGGQKNIFKFNLESPP
;
A
#
# COMPACT_ATOMS: atom_id res chain seq x y z
N MET A 1 5.89 -21.57 -33.53
CA MET A 1 6.81 -21.61 -32.36
C MET A 1 6.20 -20.75 -31.29
N PHE A 2 5.89 -21.37 -30.16
CA PHE A 2 5.01 -20.88 -29.11
C PHE A 2 5.89 -20.36 -27.97
N ASN A 3 5.97 -19.04 -27.80
CA ASN A 3 6.67 -18.42 -26.67
C ASN A 3 5.73 -18.35 -25.46
N LEU A 4 5.56 -19.50 -24.81
CA LEU A 4 4.89 -19.63 -23.51
C LEU A 4 5.88 -19.31 -22.38
N PHE A 5 6.30 -18.05 -22.29
CA PHE A 5 6.92 -17.54 -21.07
C PHE A 5 6.19 -16.26 -20.71
N LEU A 6 4.99 -16.43 -20.16
CA LEU A 6 4.34 -15.36 -19.42
C LEU A 6 5.33 -14.96 -18.31
N PRO A 7 5.73 -13.67 -18.19
CA PRO A 7 6.39 -13.19 -16.99
C PRO A 7 5.31 -13.16 -15.90
N LEU A 8 4.89 -14.33 -15.42
CA LEU A 8 3.73 -14.43 -14.53
C LEU A 8 4.02 -13.79 -13.16
N PHE A 9 5.28 -13.49 -12.85
CA PHE A 9 5.68 -12.86 -11.59
C PHE A 9 6.97 -12.03 -11.72
N THR A 10 7.09 -11.10 -12.66
CA THR A 10 7.96 -9.94 -12.38
C THR A 10 7.22 -9.08 -11.38
N VAL A 11 7.34 -9.41 -10.08
CA VAL A 11 6.96 -8.49 -9.02
C VAL A 11 8.00 -7.38 -9.06
N SER A 12 7.76 -6.38 -9.90
CA SER A 12 8.39 -5.07 -9.71
C SER A 12 7.76 -4.50 -8.45
N ALA A 13 8.27 -4.90 -7.28
CA ALA A 13 8.23 -4.00 -6.14
C ALA A 13 9.04 -2.80 -6.63
N GLN A 14 8.38 -1.75 -7.13
CA GLN A 14 9.03 -0.51 -7.56
C GLN A 14 9.56 0.18 -6.31
N ILE A 15 10.58 -0.41 -5.68
CA ILE A 15 11.35 0.20 -4.63
C ILE A 15 12.11 1.36 -5.28
N GLN A 16 11.76 2.58 -4.89
CA GLN A 16 12.48 3.75 -5.37
C GLN A 16 13.90 3.70 -4.85
N GLU A 17 14.86 3.95 -5.74
CA GLU A 17 16.28 3.99 -5.39
C GLU A 17 16.53 5.12 -4.39
N TRP A 18 17.44 4.88 -3.45
CA TRP A 18 17.76 5.78 -2.33
C TRP A 18 18.30 7.14 -2.76
N ASP A 19 18.70 7.29 -4.03
CA ASP A 19 19.25 8.51 -4.62
C ASP A 19 18.22 9.29 -5.46
N GLN A 20 17.16 8.65 -5.96
CA GLN A 20 16.15 9.31 -6.77
C GLN A 20 14.91 9.59 -5.93
N THR A 21 14.65 10.88 -5.69
CA THR A 21 13.46 11.27 -4.94
C THR A 21 12.21 10.79 -5.67
N ALA A 22 11.26 10.31 -4.88
CA ALA A 22 10.08 9.61 -5.34
C ALA A 22 9.14 10.42 -6.27
N PHE A 23 9.42 11.72 -6.42
CA PHE A 23 8.54 12.70 -7.02
C PHE A 23 9.28 13.79 -7.84
N GLY A 24 10.40 13.44 -8.49
CA GLY A 24 11.01 14.27 -9.53
C GLY A 24 11.91 15.43 -9.05
N GLY A 25 12.58 15.28 -7.90
CA GLY A 25 13.58 16.22 -7.38
C GLY A 25 15.01 15.66 -7.32
N THR A 26 15.97 16.57 -7.26
CA THR A 26 17.43 16.40 -7.07
C THR A 26 17.78 15.37 -5.98
N SER A 27 18.96 14.74 -6.09
CA SER A 27 19.51 13.79 -5.10
C SER A 27 19.24 14.26 -3.67
N CYS A 28 18.69 13.38 -2.82
CA CYS A 28 18.36 13.72 -1.44
C CYS A 28 19.61 13.80 -0.53
N VAL A 29 20.79 13.48 -1.09
CA VAL A 29 22.10 13.58 -0.46
C VAL A 29 22.78 14.85 -0.97
N VAL A 30 23.08 15.77 -0.05
CA VAL A 30 23.84 16.99 -0.33
C VAL A 30 25.14 16.86 0.45
N ASP A 31 26.29 17.13 -0.18
CA ASP A 31 27.62 17.05 0.45
C ASP A 31 27.93 15.72 1.18
N GLY A 32 27.39 14.61 0.67
CA GLY A 32 27.60 13.29 1.27
C GLY A 32 26.84 13.03 2.57
N VAL A 33 25.96 13.95 3.00
CA VAL A 33 25.06 13.75 4.14
C VAL A 33 23.62 13.52 3.68
N PRO A 34 22.96 12.43 4.11
CA PRO A 34 21.53 12.21 3.85
C PRO A 34 20.68 13.28 4.55
N THR A 35 19.90 14.04 3.78
CA THR A 35 19.01 15.07 4.33
C THR A 35 17.66 14.48 4.75
N LEU A 36 16.84 15.28 5.45
CA LEU A 36 15.46 14.87 5.81
C LEU A 36 14.58 14.57 4.58
N LYS A 37 14.96 15.00 3.37
CA LYS A 37 14.28 14.61 2.13
C LYS A 37 14.41 13.12 1.82
N CYS A 38 15.51 12.46 2.22
CA CYS A 38 15.65 11.01 2.01
C CYS A 38 14.64 10.20 2.84
N LEU A 39 14.17 10.76 3.97
CA LEU A 39 13.19 10.12 4.82
C LEU A 39 11.85 9.93 4.12
N GLU A 40 11.47 10.86 3.23
CA GLU A 40 10.27 10.76 2.38
C GLU A 40 10.30 9.49 1.50
N ILE A 41 11.46 9.15 0.93
CA ILE A 41 11.64 7.98 0.08
C ILE A 41 11.47 6.69 0.89
N VAL A 42 12.08 6.64 2.08
CA VAL A 42 12.00 5.49 2.98
C VAL A 42 10.54 5.25 3.41
N PHE A 43 9.84 6.31 3.83
CA PHE A 43 8.42 6.21 4.19
C PHE A 43 7.55 5.82 3.00
N GLY A 44 7.77 6.41 1.82
CA GLY A 44 7.05 6.06 0.60
C GLY A 44 7.20 4.58 0.25
N ASN A 45 8.42 4.06 0.36
CA ASN A 45 8.70 2.66 0.04
C ASN A 45 8.10 1.68 1.05
N ILE A 46 8.17 2.00 2.35
CA ILE A 46 7.54 1.21 3.42
C ILE A 46 6.02 1.21 3.27
N LEU A 47 5.41 2.36 2.96
CA LEU A 47 3.97 2.46 2.73
C LEU A 47 3.53 1.67 1.50
N PHE A 48 4.30 1.72 0.41
CA PHE A 48 4.00 0.93 -0.79
C PHE A 48 4.07 -0.57 -0.51
N MET A 49 5.14 -1.03 0.13
CA MET A 49 5.36 -2.44 0.46
C MET A 49 4.29 -2.98 1.44
N SER A 50 3.99 -2.22 2.50
CA SER A 50 2.96 -2.60 3.48
C SER A 50 1.55 -2.60 2.85
N SER A 51 1.23 -1.62 2.02
CA SER A 51 -0.07 -1.57 1.32
C SER A 51 -0.28 -2.77 0.41
N PHE A 52 0.73 -3.15 -0.36
CA PHE A 52 0.69 -4.33 -1.21
C PHE A 52 0.46 -5.61 -0.39
N PHE A 53 1.17 -5.75 0.72
CA PHE A 53 1.01 -6.89 1.63
C PHE A 53 -0.41 -6.97 2.22
N ILE A 54 -0.97 -5.85 2.67
CA ILE A 54 -2.34 -5.77 3.20
C ILE A 54 -3.35 -6.25 2.16
N ILE A 55 -3.23 -5.80 0.91
CA ILE A 55 -4.16 -6.18 -0.17
C ILE A 55 -4.13 -7.69 -0.42
N ILE A 56 -2.94 -8.30 -0.46
CA ILE A 56 -2.80 -9.76 -0.63
C ILE A 56 -3.44 -10.52 0.53
N VAL A 57 -3.17 -10.11 1.77
CA VAL A 57 -3.72 -10.77 2.96
C VAL A 57 -5.25 -10.67 2.96
N LEU A 58 -5.80 -9.48 2.68
CA LEU A 58 -7.25 -9.29 2.57
C LEU A 58 -7.84 -10.17 1.48
N PHE A 59 -7.22 -10.24 0.31
CA PHE A 59 -7.66 -11.09 -0.79
C PHE A 59 -7.73 -12.57 -0.38
N ILE A 60 -6.70 -13.09 0.28
CA ILE A 60 -6.67 -14.48 0.78
C ILE A 60 -7.78 -14.70 1.80
N MET A 61 -7.97 -13.79 2.75
CA MET A 61 -9.02 -13.90 3.76
C MET A 61 -10.43 -13.90 3.14
N PHE A 62 -10.66 -13.08 2.12
CA PHE A 62 -11.93 -13.07 1.38
C PHE A 62 -12.17 -14.37 0.64
N VAL A 63 -11.16 -14.89 -0.07
CA VAL A 63 -11.27 -16.17 -0.80
C VAL A 63 -11.55 -17.31 0.17
N VAL A 64 -10.72 -17.47 1.21
CA VAL A 64 -10.88 -18.55 2.21
C VAL A 64 -12.20 -18.43 2.96
N GLY A 65 -12.60 -17.21 3.35
CA GLY A 65 -13.88 -16.97 4.02
C GLY A 65 -15.08 -17.35 3.14
N SER A 66 -15.03 -16.97 1.86
CA SER A 66 -16.10 -17.26 0.88
C SER A 66 -16.21 -18.76 0.58
N PHE A 67 -15.09 -19.44 0.34
CA PHE A 67 -15.10 -20.88 0.12
C PHE A 67 -15.62 -21.66 1.33
N ARG A 68 -15.22 -21.28 2.56
CA ARG A 68 -15.74 -21.90 3.78
C ARG A 68 -17.23 -21.66 3.96
N TYR A 69 -17.73 -20.48 3.58
CA TYR A 69 -19.15 -20.18 3.63
C TYR A 69 -19.94 -21.07 2.69
N LEU A 70 -19.53 -21.17 1.42
CA LEU A 70 -20.18 -21.98 0.39
C LEU A 70 -20.15 -23.49 0.71
N THR A 71 -19.03 -23.98 1.23
CA THR A 71 -18.84 -25.41 1.57
C THR A 71 -19.35 -25.79 2.96
N SER A 72 -20.11 -24.92 3.64
CA SER A 72 -20.61 -25.20 4.99
C SER A 72 -21.74 -26.24 5.03
N PHE A 73 -22.37 -26.56 3.89
CA PHE A 73 -23.49 -27.52 3.77
C PHE A 73 -24.63 -27.27 4.80
N GLY A 74 -24.88 -26.03 5.18
CA GLY A 74 -25.93 -25.68 6.15
C GLY A 74 -25.57 -25.89 7.63
N ASN A 75 -24.34 -26.32 7.97
CA ASN A 75 -23.91 -26.41 9.36
C ASN A 75 -23.75 -24.99 9.97
N ALA A 76 -24.57 -24.67 10.98
CA ALA A 76 -24.62 -23.36 11.61
C ALA A 76 -23.27 -22.91 12.21
N GLU A 77 -22.48 -23.83 12.76
CA GLU A 77 -21.17 -23.51 13.34
C GLU A 77 -20.17 -23.11 12.26
N ARG A 78 -20.14 -23.85 11.14
CA ARG A 78 -19.24 -23.56 10.01
C ARG A 78 -19.61 -22.25 9.32
N ILE A 79 -20.90 -21.98 9.17
CA ILE A 79 -21.41 -20.71 8.63
C ILE A 79 -20.99 -19.55 9.54
N LYS A 80 -21.22 -19.65 10.85
CA LYS A 80 -20.87 -18.59 11.82
C LYS A 80 -19.37 -18.29 11.79
N LYS A 81 -18.53 -19.32 11.70
CA LYS A 81 -17.07 -19.15 11.60
C LYS A 81 -16.65 -18.46 10.30
N ALA A 82 -17.21 -18.87 9.16
CA ALA A 82 -16.93 -18.26 7.86
C ALA A 82 -17.39 -16.79 7.80
N GLN A 83 -18.59 -16.49 8.30
CA GLN A 83 -19.08 -15.11 8.43
C GLN A 83 -18.19 -14.28 9.36
N GLY A 84 -17.68 -14.86 10.45
CA GLY A 84 -16.69 -14.20 11.30
C GLY A 84 -15.45 -13.77 10.52
N THR A 85 -14.86 -14.68 9.75
CA THR A 85 -13.70 -14.37 8.89
C THR A 85 -14.01 -13.26 7.88
N LEU A 86 -15.16 -13.33 7.22
CA LEU A 86 -15.58 -12.30 6.25
C LEU A 86 -15.82 -10.94 6.91
N LYS A 87 -16.41 -10.91 8.11
CA LYS A 87 -16.60 -9.67 8.88
C LYS A 87 -15.27 -9.03 9.23
N PHE A 88 -14.30 -9.81 9.71
CA PHE A 88 -12.97 -9.27 10.02
C PHE A 88 -12.23 -8.77 8.78
N ALA A 89 -12.32 -9.50 7.65
CA ALA A 89 -11.76 -9.04 6.38
C ALA A 89 -12.40 -7.73 5.91
N LEU A 90 -13.72 -7.60 6.01
CA LEU A 90 -14.45 -6.39 5.63
C LEU A 90 -14.09 -5.20 6.52
N ILE A 91 -14.01 -5.40 7.85
CA ILE A 91 -13.60 -4.35 8.79
C ILE A 91 -12.18 -3.87 8.47
N GLY A 92 -11.25 -4.79 8.24
CA GLY A 92 -9.88 -4.45 7.85
C GLY A 92 -9.82 -3.66 6.53
N PHE A 93 -10.62 -4.05 5.54
CA PHE A 93 -10.72 -3.34 4.28
C PHE A 93 -11.30 -1.92 4.45
N ILE A 94 -12.37 -1.78 5.22
CA ILE A 94 -12.97 -0.46 5.50
C ILE A 94 -11.96 0.44 6.21
N LEU A 95 -11.24 -0.08 7.21
CA LEU A 95 -10.20 0.68 7.89
C LEU A 95 -9.09 1.13 6.94
N PHE A 96 -8.61 0.24 6.07
CA PHE A 96 -7.59 0.56 5.05
C PHE A 96 -8.05 1.68 4.10
N VAL A 97 -9.28 1.57 3.56
CA VAL A 97 -9.86 2.59 2.68
C VAL A 97 -10.08 3.91 3.44
N SER A 98 -10.53 3.84 4.70
CA SER A 98 -10.77 5.03 5.51
C SER A 98 -9.48 5.81 5.80
N ALA A 99 -8.36 5.12 6.04
CA ALA A 99 -7.07 5.76 6.23
C ALA A 99 -6.64 6.52 4.97
N PHE A 100 -6.78 5.90 3.80
CA PHE A 100 -6.49 6.55 2.52
C PHE A 100 -7.39 7.77 2.27
N LEU A 101 -8.68 7.65 2.60
CA LEU A 101 -9.63 8.74 2.47
C LEU A 101 -9.28 9.93 3.37
N VAL A 102 -8.92 9.69 4.64
CA VAL A 102 -8.50 10.75 5.56
C VAL A 102 -7.28 11.49 5.03
N LEU A 103 -6.25 10.78 4.55
CA LEU A 103 -5.07 11.41 3.94
C LEU A 103 -5.43 12.25 2.71
N THR A 104 -6.31 11.73 1.85
CA THR A 104 -6.78 12.45 0.65
C THR A 104 -7.58 13.70 1.00
N ILE A 105 -8.43 13.63 2.01
CA ILE A 105 -9.19 14.79 2.50
C ILE A 105 -8.22 15.85 3.03
N ILE A 106 -7.22 15.46 3.83
CA ILE A 106 -6.24 16.42 4.35
C ILE A 106 -5.48 17.10 3.20
N ASP A 107 -5.04 16.33 2.20
CA ASP A 107 -4.32 16.88 1.04
C ASP A 107 -5.18 17.84 0.20
N THR A 108 -6.42 17.46 -0.09
CA THR A 108 -7.30 18.25 -0.95
C THR A 108 -7.79 19.51 -0.26
N LEU A 109 -8.09 19.44 1.03
CA LEU A 109 -8.71 20.53 1.78
C LEU A 109 -7.69 21.52 2.35
N PHE A 110 -6.51 21.05 2.75
CA PHE A 110 -5.48 21.90 3.36
C PHE A 110 -4.29 22.18 2.43
N LEU A 111 -3.92 21.27 1.53
CA LEU A 111 -2.75 21.39 0.65
C LEU A 111 -3.13 21.67 -0.82
N GLY A 112 -4.42 21.87 -1.11
CA GLY A 112 -4.91 22.19 -2.46
C GLY A 112 -4.79 21.03 -3.46
N GLY A 113 -4.64 19.79 -2.99
CA GLY A 113 -4.62 18.58 -3.83
C GLY A 113 -3.28 18.31 -4.53
N GLN A 114 -2.20 18.92 -4.05
CA GLN A 114 -0.87 18.79 -4.66
C GLN A 114 -0.10 17.53 -4.20
N LYS A 115 -0.67 16.69 -3.31
CA LYS A 115 -0.06 15.47 -2.74
C LYS A 115 1.28 15.74 -2.05
N ASN A 116 1.42 16.91 -1.44
CA ASN A 116 2.67 17.35 -0.80
C ASN A 116 2.78 16.94 0.68
N ILE A 117 1.89 16.08 1.19
CA ILE A 117 1.79 15.74 2.62
C ILE A 117 3.13 15.26 3.20
N PHE A 118 3.94 14.57 2.40
CA PHE A 118 5.23 14.02 2.81
C PHE A 118 6.43 14.75 2.20
N LYS A 119 6.20 15.83 1.45
CA LYS A 119 7.26 16.60 0.79
C LYS A 119 7.83 17.66 1.71
N PHE A 120 9.06 17.44 2.17
CA PHE A 120 9.82 18.44 2.92
C PHE A 120 10.45 19.43 1.95
N ASN A 121 9.79 20.57 1.72
CA ASN A 121 10.29 21.63 0.84
C ASN A 121 11.33 22.51 1.57
N LEU A 122 12.50 21.92 1.79
CA LEU A 122 13.69 22.64 2.25
C LEU A 122 14.50 23.03 1.00
N GLU A 123 14.71 24.32 0.77
CA GLU A 123 15.68 24.82 -0.20
C GLU A 123 17.05 24.26 0.20
N SER A 124 17.57 23.28 -0.55
CA SER A 124 18.89 22.74 -0.33
C SER A 124 19.90 23.69 -0.99
N PRO A 125 20.90 24.23 -0.27
CA PRO A 125 21.98 24.94 -0.92
C PRO A 125 22.70 24.01 -1.92
N PRO A 126 23.28 24.58 -3.00
CA PRO A 126 23.92 23.82 -4.07
C PRO A 126 25.11 23.01 -3.60
#